data_AF-A0A8J2WC31-F1
#
_entry.id   AF-A0A8J2WC31-F1
#
_cell.length_a   1.000
_cell.length_b   1.000
_cell.length_c   1.000
_cell.angle_alpha   90.00
_cell.angle_beta   90.00
_cell.angle_gamma   90.00
#
_symmetry.space_group_name_H-M   'P 1'
#
loop_
_entity.id
_entity.type
_entity.pdbx_description
1 polymer ?
#
loop_
_entity_poly.entity_id
_entity_poly.type
_entity_poly.pdbx_seq_one_letter_code
_entity_poly.pdbx_strand_id
1 'polypeptide(L)'
;MKAINWEEIITGSGSKIFNVYNFTEPQRDCPACHESCETGCWGDGPENCQKFSKIICNSECNQRRCFGPKSTECCHPFCIGGCTGPKPSDCLACRHFSDDGVCKQKCPSILRYNPITYSWETNLEAKYAYGSVCLKTCPEHFLRNNDSCVNICPPMKKSVNGECVVCDGPCPKTCQGVDIVHAGNIESFKNCTVIEGSIAIVDHSFAGFQQIYRNFTFGPRYPRMHPDRLEVFSTLREITGFFTVEASHPDFKNLSYFRNLETIGGNQLTTYFSALFIYKTSLHSLNLRSLKTVSTGSVTALGNRELCFEESVNWTKIMKSQNKHGFLSEDNRPWKQCKESGLLCSAQCSEEGCWGIGPKECLSCAHFQLDETCVESCDLNSGVYELSHKVCRHCHQECGTCMGPGPSNCTVCKHVKDGSYCVSLCPMGKFNNSGICLSCHENCVDGCTGPENNIGPNGCSSCDKAVIKETVQVERCLKMSETCPDGYYNDWVRLGEEGSLKSLIGSVICRKCHSQCKKCNGYGLNEMMCQECVKYKHGGVCKDECPQDYYADELSHVCSRCASECQGCTGPSNNQCLSCRNETATLKFNCTASDSNRLYFQHLILQFFLIFLILLTHL
;
A
#
# COMPACT_ATOMS: atom_id res chain seq x y z
N MET A 1 -13.88 -38.58 -26.87
CA MET A 1 -12.98 -37.41 -26.77
C MET A 1 -12.79 -36.62 -28.08
N LYS A 2 -12.77 -37.26 -29.27
CA LYS A 2 -12.76 -36.52 -30.56
C LYS A 2 -13.97 -35.60 -30.75
N ALA A 3 -15.11 -35.96 -30.15
CA ALA A 3 -16.36 -35.20 -30.22
C ALA A 3 -16.43 -33.98 -29.28
N ILE A 4 -15.40 -33.71 -28.44
CA ILE A 4 -15.44 -32.60 -27.49
C ILE A 4 -14.95 -31.31 -28.15
N ASN A 5 -15.70 -30.22 -27.98
CA ASN A 5 -15.24 -28.89 -28.34
C ASN A 5 -14.37 -28.32 -27.21
N TRP A 6 -13.06 -28.38 -27.39
CA TRP A 6 -12.08 -27.94 -26.39
C TRP A 6 -11.94 -26.41 -26.27
N GLU A 7 -12.40 -25.64 -27.25
CA GLU A 7 -12.39 -24.16 -27.18
C GLU A 7 -13.31 -23.64 -26.06
N GLU A 8 -14.33 -24.41 -25.70
CA GLU A 8 -15.24 -24.13 -24.58
C GLU A 8 -14.49 -24.20 -23.23
N ILE A 9 -13.54 -25.12 -23.10
CA ILE A 9 -12.91 -25.44 -21.81
C ILE A 9 -11.61 -24.65 -21.65
N ILE A 10 -10.74 -24.67 -22.67
CA ILE A 10 -9.38 -24.13 -22.60
C ILE A 10 -9.40 -22.62 -22.83
N THR A 11 -8.63 -21.88 -22.02
CA THR A 11 -8.47 -20.43 -22.11
C THR A 11 -6.98 -20.05 -22.09
N GLY A 12 -6.50 -19.36 -23.13
CA GLY A 12 -5.14 -18.85 -23.24
C GLY A 12 -4.79 -18.40 -24.67
N SER A 13 -4.07 -17.30 -24.84
CA SER A 13 -3.57 -16.85 -26.14
C SER A 13 -2.45 -17.77 -26.62
N GLY A 14 -2.70 -18.55 -27.69
CA GLY A 14 -1.71 -19.46 -28.29
C GLY A 14 -1.77 -20.93 -27.85
N SER A 15 -2.83 -21.36 -27.16
CA SER A 15 -3.05 -22.78 -26.81
C SER A 15 -3.22 -23.63 -28.07
N LYS A 16 -2.41 -24.67 -28.25
CA LYS A 16 -2.55 -25.69 -29.31
C LYS A 16 -2.99 -27.01 -28.71
N ILE A 17 -4.07 -27.59 -29.22
CA ILE A 17 -4.60 -28.89 -28.78
C ILE A 17 -3.90 -29.99 -29.58
N PHE A 18 -3.16 -30.85 -28.90
CA PHE A 18 -2.52 -32.02 -29.50
C PHE A 18 -3.24 -33.29 -29.03
N ASN A 19 -3.90 -33.98 -29.96
CA ASN A 19 -4.47 -35.30 -29.71
C ASN A 19 -3.42 -36.35 -30.03
N VAL A 20 -2.68 -36.83 -29.02
CA VAL A 20 -1.71 -37.92 -29.18
C VAL A 20 -2.40 -39.23 -28.81
N TYR A 21 -2.57 -40.12 -29.79
CA TYR A 21 -3.10 -41.46 -29.58
C TYR A 21 -1.96 -42.46 -29.76
N ASN A 22 -1.48 -43.04 -28.66
CA ASN A 22 -0.47 -44.09 -28.70
C ASN A 22 -1.12 -45.40 -28.23
N PHE A 23 -1.75 -46.12 -29.16
CA PHE A 23 -2.38 -47.40 -28.88
C PHE A 23 -1.60 -48.53 -29.58
N THR A 24 -1.31 -49.59 -28.84
CA THR A 24 -0.77 -50.86 -29.37
C THR A 24 -1.85 -51.77 -29.98
N GLU A 25 -3.13 -51.38 -29.91
CA GLU A 25 -4.29 -52.10 -30.44
C GLU A 25 -5.07 -51.25 -31.46
N PRO A 26 -5.80 -51.87 -32.42
CA PRO A 26 -6.62 -51.16 -33.40
C PRO A 26 -7.73 -50.32 -32.73
N GLN A 27 -8.03 -49.17 -33.33
CA GLN A 27 -9.00 -48.21 -32.81
C GLN A 27 -10.39 -48.86 -32.67
N ARG A 28 -10.92 -48.94 -31.44
CA ARG A 28 -12.25 -49.49 -31.17
C ARG A 28 -13.33 -48.65 -31.84
N ASP A 29 -14.30 -49.32 -32.47
CA ASP A 29 -15.50 -48.67 -32.99
C ASP A 29 -16.35 -48.19 -31.81
N CYS A 30 -16.63 -46.88 -31.76
CA CYS A 30 -17.26 -46.22 -30.62
C CYS A 30 -18.67 -45.76 -31.00
N PRO A 31 -19.67 -45.88 -30.11
CA PRO A 31 -21.01 -45.37 -30.37
C PRO A 31 -20.98 -43.84 -30.60
N ALA A 32 -21.89 -43.37 -31.44
CA ALA A 32 -22.08 -41.95 -31.70
C ALA A 32 -22.67 -41.24 -30.47
N CYS A 33 -22.56 -39.91 -30.43
CA CYS A 33 -23.23 -39.12 -29.40
C CYS A 33 -24.75 -39.24 -29.53
N HIS A 34 -25.45 -39.16 -28.39
CA HIS A 34 -26.90 -39.11 -28.36
C HIS A 34 -27.44 -37.92 -29.18
N GLU A 35 -28.60 -38.08 -29.83
CA GLU A 35 -29.16 -37.10 -30.77
C GLU A 35 -29.44 -35.72 -30.14
N SER A 36 -29.63 -35.67 -28.82
CA SER A 36 -29.84 -34.42 -28.07
C SER A 36 -28.56 -33.59 -27.87
N CYS A 37 -27.38 -34.12 -28.22
CA CYS A 37 -26.11 -33.40 -28.03
C CYS A 37 -25.83 -32.50 -29.25
N GLU A 38 -25.96 -31.18 -29.08
CA GLU A 38 -25.83 -30.22 -30.18
C GLU A 38 -24.41 -30.11 -30.78
N THR A 39 -23.36 -30.44 -30.03
CA THR A 39 -21.97 -30.24 -30.51
C THR A 39 -20.98 -31.29 -30.05
N GLY A 40 -21.11 -31.82 -28.83
CA GLY A 40 -20.17 -32.81 -28.31
C GLY A 40 -20.70 -33.63 -27.14
N CYS A 41 -20.09 -34.79 -26.90
CA CYS A 41 -20.43 -35.67 -25.78
C CYS A 41 -19.18 -36.31 -25.16
N TRP A 42 -19.28 -36.59 -23.86
CA TRP A 42 -18.27 -37.31 -23.08
C TRP A 42 -18.40 -38.83 -23.23
N GLY A 43 -19.59 -39.33 -23.57
CA GLY A 43 -19.94 -40.74 -23.69
C GLY A 43 -21.36 -40.92 -24.26
N ASP A 44 -21.88 -42.15 -24.17
CA ASP A 44 -23.22 -42.49 -24.61
C ASP A 44 -24.31 -41.94 -23.67
N GLY A 45 -25.52 -41.68 -24.18
CA GLY A 45 -26.64 -41.14 -23.40
C GLY A 45 -26.73 -39.59 -23.32
N PRO A 46 -27.93 -39.03 -23.10
CA PRO A 46 -28.19 -37.59 -23.10
C PRO A 46 -27.52 -36.81 -21.95
N GLU A 47 -27.27 -37.45 -20.81
CA GLU A 47 -26.60 -36.84 -19.65
C GLU A 47 -25.13 -36.54 -19.89
N ASN A 48 -24.52 -37.23 -20.86
CA ASN A 48 -23.12 -37.08 -21.22
C ASN A 48 -22.89 -36.02 -22.31
N CYS A 49 -23.91 -35.27 -22.70
CA CYS A 49 -23.72 -34.13 -23.60
C CYS A 49 -22.82 -33.06 -22.96
N GLN A 50 -21.94 -32.48 -23.77
CA GLN A 50 -21.06 -31.40 -23.34
C GLN A 50 -21.91 -30.14 -23.05
N LYS A 51 -21.76 -29.59 -21.84
CA LYS A 51 -22.41 -28.32 -21.45
C LYS A 51 -21.51 -27.15 -21.79
N PHE A 52 -22.09 -26.10 -22.37
CA PHE A 52 -21.38 -24.90 -22.78
C PHE A 52 -21.69 -23.75 -21.84
N SER A 53 -20.65 -23.00 -21.47
CA SER A 53 -20.72 -21.86 -20.58
C SER A 53 -19.80 -20.72 -21.00
N LYS A 54 -19.17 -20.76 -22.19
CA LYS A 54 -18.29 -19.71 -22.73
C LYS A 54 -18.64 -19.34 -24.17
N ILE A 55 -18.75 -20.32 -25.07
CA ILE A 55 -18.94 -20.04 -26.51
C ILE A 55 -20.35 -19.52 -26.80
N ILE A 56 -21.35 -20.04 -26.07
CA ILE A 56 -22.77 -19.66 -26.25
C ILE A 56 -23.11 -18.30 -25.61
N CYS A 57 -22.17 -17.69 -24.92
CA CYS A 57 -22.44 -16.51 -24.11
C CYS A 57 -22.61 -15.25 -24.97
N ASN A 58 -23.48 -14.37 -24.52
CA ASN A 58 -23.62 -13.05 -25.12
C ASN A 58 -22.31 -12.25 -25.01
N SER A 59 -22.00 -11.45 -26.03
CA SER A 59 -20.85 -10.53 -26.03
C SER A 59 -20.79 -9.60 -24.82
N GLU A 60 -21.94 -9.20 -24.26
CA GLU A 60 -22.05 -8.35 -23.06
C GLU A 60 -21.51 -9.03 -21.79
N CYS A 61 -21.37 -10.36 -21.77
CA CYS A 61 -20.74 -11.07 -20.68
C CYS A 61 -19.21 -10.82 -20.60
N ASN A 62 -18.62 -10.03 -21.51
CA ASN A 62 -17.20 -9.64 -21.51
C ASN A 62 -16.25 -10.85 -21.48
N GLN A 63 -16.51 -11.86 -22.32
CA GLN A 63 -15.74 -13.12 -22.40
C GLN A 63 -15.71 -13.94 -21.09
N ARG A 64 -16.65 -13.67 -20.17
CA ARG A 64 -16.88 -14.46 -18.95
C ARG A 64 -17.80 -15.65 -19.24
N ARG A 65 -18.03 -16.46 -18.20
CA ARG A 65 -18.95 -17.58 -18.28
C ARG A 65 -20.42 -17.13 -18.25
N CYS A 66 -21.31 -17.97 -18.74
CA CYS A 66 -22.76 -17.78 -18.70
C CYS A 66 -23.47 -19.10 -18.37
N PHE A 67 -24.74 -18.98 -17.99
CA PHE A 67 -25.65 -20.11 -17.80
C PHE A 67 -26.77 -20.15 -18.85
N GLY A 68 -26.69 -19.26 -19.85
CA GLY A 68 -27.55 -19.19 -21.01
C GLY A 68 -27.10 -18.11 -22.00
N PRO A 69 -27.71 -18.03 -23.19
CA PRO A 69 -27.26 -17.16 -24.29
C PRO A 69 -27.70 -15.69 -24.17
N LYS A 70 -28.62 -15.34 -23.26
CA LYS A 70 -29.13 -13.96 -23.14
C LYS A 70 -28.14 -13.06 -22.40
N SER A 71 -28.24 -11.74 -22.63
CA SER A 71 -27.43 -10.74 -21.91
C SER A 71 -27.63 -10.75 -20.39
N THR A 72 -28.79 -11.19 -19.91
CA THR A 72 -29.10 -11.32 -18.47
C THR A 72 -28.60 -12.62 -17.84
N GLU A 73 -28.08 -13.56 -18.64
CA GLU A 73 -27.71 -14.92 -18.22
C GLU A 73 -26.18 -15.07 -18.03
N CYS A 74 -25.49 -13.97 -17.73
CA CYS A 74 -24.06 -13.95 -17.43
C CYS A 74 -23.77 -14.40 -15.99
N CYS A 75 -22.67 -15.13 -15.80
CA CYS A 75 -22.20 -15.51 -14.47
C CYS A 75 -21.51 -14.34 -13.74
N HIS A 76 -21.45 -14.45 -12.41
CA HIS A 76 -20.66 -13.54 -11.59
C HIS A 76 -19.16 -13.56 -12.03
N PRO A 77 -18.44 -12.43 -11.98
CA PRO A 77 -17.02 -12.36 -12.38
C PRO A 77 -16.08 -13.30 -11.60
N PHE A 78 -16.49 -13.72 -10.41
CA PHE A 78 -15.72 -14.62 -9.55
C PHE A 78 -16.00 -16.11 -9.82
N CYS A 79 -16.90 -16.45 -10.76
CA CYS A 79 -17.14 -17.82 -11.16
C CYS A 79 -16.09 -18.30 -12.19
N ILE A 80 -15.75 -19.59 -12.13
CA ILE A 80 -14.99 -20.29 -13.17
C ILE A 80 -15.70 -21.60 -13.53
N GLY A 81 -15.56 -22.03 -14.79
CA GLY A 81 -16.23 -23.23 -15.33
C GLY A 81 -17.71 -23.05 -15.66
N GLY A 82 -18.46 -22.28 -14.88
CA GLY A 82 -19.88 -21.97 -15.11
C GLY A 82 -20.60 -21.53 -13.84
N CYS A 83 -21.90 -21.34 -13.93
CA CYS A 83 -22.77 -21.00 -12.80
C CYS A 83 -24.20 -21.51 -13.05
N THR A 84 -25.03 -21.49 -12.02
CA THR A 84 -26.47 -21.74 -12.09
C THR A 84 -27.30 -20.45 -12.01
N GLY A 85 -26.65 -19.30 -11.79
CA GLY A 85 -27.26 -17.99 -11.62
C GLY A 85 -26.23 -16.86 -11.56
N PRO A 86 -26.67 -15.60 -11.44
CA PRO A 86 -25.79 -14.43 -11.54
C PRO A 86 -25.03 -14.10 -10.24
N LYS A 87 -25.34 -14.73 -9.10
CA LYS A 87 -24.72 -14.39 -7.80
C LYS A 87 -23.38 -15.12 -7.62
N PRO A 88 -22.47 -14.60 -6.78
CA PRO A 88 -21.22 -15.28 -6.44
C PRO A 88 -21.42 -16.61 -5.68
N SER A 89 -22.60 -16.86 -5.12
CA SER A 89 -23.00 -18.13 -4.50
C SER A 89 -23.42 -19.19 -5.52
N ASP A 90 -23.74 -18.78 -6.76
CA ASP A 90 -24.32 -19.66 -7.78
C ASP A 90 -23.22 -20.23 -8.70
N CYS A 91 -21.95 -19.98 -8.37
CA CYS A 91 -20.82 -20.45 -9.15
C CYS A 91 -20.63 -21.97 -8.98
N LEU A 92 -20.31 -22.67 -10.07
CA LEU A 92 -19.92 -24.08 -10.00
C LEU A 92 -18.53 -24.26 -9.35
N ALA A 93 -17.65 -23.29 -9.57
CA ALA A 93 -16.35 -23.19 -8.92
C ALA A 93 -15.93 -21.73 -8.82
N CYS A 94 -15.06 -21.43 -7.85
CA CYS A 94 -14.55 -20.09 -7.63
C CYS A 94 -13.25 -19.85 -8.40
N ARG A 95 -13.16 -18.69 -9.05
CA ARG A 95 -11.96 -18.23 -9.75
C ARG A 95 -10.78 -17.99 -8.79
N HIS A 96 -11.08 -17.55 -7.57
CA HIS A 96 -10.11 -17.28 -6.52
C HIS A 96 -10.43 -18.12 -5.29
N PHE A 97 -11.17 -17.57 -4.31
CA PHE A 97 -11.44 -18.25 -3.06
C PHE A 97 -12.93 -18.57 -2.90
N SER A 98 -13.22 -19.73 -2.32
CA SER A 98 -14.54 -20.09 -1.81
C SER A 98 -14.58 -19.83 -0.30
N ASP A 99 -15.53 -18.99 0.12
CA ASP A 99 -15.81 -18.68 1.51
C ASP A 99 -17.21 -19.19 1.85
N ASP A 100 -17.30 -20.35 2.49
CA ASP A 100 -18.55 -21.05 2.80
C ASP A 100 -19.50 -21.18 1.60
N GLY A 101 -18.95 -21.48 0.42
CA GLY A 101 -19.72 -21.65 -0.83
C GLY A 101 -19.95 -20.36 -1.62
N VAL A 102 -19.49 -19.21 -1.12
CA VAL A 102 -19.56 -17.93 -1.85
C VAL A 102 -18.20 -17.59 -2.43
N CYS A 103 -18.13 -17.35 -3.73
CA CYS A 103 -16.88 -16.99 -4.38
C CYS A 103 -16.48 -15.54 -4.09
N LYS A 104 -15.26 -15.35 -3.59
CA LYS A 104 -14.66 -14.05 -3.25
C LYS A 104 -13.30 -13.88 -3.89
N GLN A 105 -12.91 -12.63 -4.13
CA GLN A 105 -11.58 -12.29 -4.67
C GLN A 105 -10.45 -12.53 -3.65
N LYS A 106 -10.73 -12.34 -2.37
CA LYS A 106 -9.80 -12.49 -1.25
C LYS A 106 -10.55 -12.94 0.00
N CYS A 107 -9.88 -13.71 0.87
CA CYS A 107 -10.44 -14.07 2.16
C CYS A 107 -10.54 -12.83 3.09
N PRO A 108 -11.48 -12.83 4.05
CA PRO A 108 -11.57 -11.78 5.06
C PRO A 108 -10.24 -11.60 5.82
N SER A 109 -9.60 -10.44 5.65
CA SER A 109 -8.32 -10.11 6.29
C SER A 109 -8.42 -10.07 7.81
N ILE A 110 -7.29 -10.34 8.48
CA ILE A 110 -7.17 -10.33 9.94
C ILE A 110 -7.36 -8.92 10.52
N LEU A 111 -6.96 -7.91 9.76
CA LEU A 111 -7.12 -6.51 10.13
C LEU A 111 -8.18 -5.85 9.26
N ARG A 112 -9.07 -5.09 9.90
CA ARG A 112 -10.04 -4.22 9.23
C ARG A 112 -9.80 -2.79 9.69
N TYR A 113 -9.65 -1.90 8.72
CA TYR A 113 -9.51 -0.48 9.00
C TYR A 113 -10.84 0.07 9.56
N ASN A 114 -10.80 0.67 10.75
CA ASN A 114 -11.93 1.35 11.34
C ASN A 114 -11.86 2.85 10.99
N PRO A 115 -12.77 3.37 10.14
CA PRO A 115 -12.74 4.77 9.72
C PRO A 115 -13.15 5.76 10.81
N ILE A 116 -13.67 5.29 11.95
CA ILE A 116 -14.02 6.15 13.11
C ILE A 116 -12.80 6.36 13.99
N THR A 117 -12.05 5.30 14.29
CA THR A 117 -10.85 5.35 15.15
C THR A 117 -9.56 5.56 14.36
N TYR A 118 -9.63 5.57 13.03
CA TYR A 118 -8.49 5.67 12.10
C TYR A 118 -7.38 4.68 12.39
N SER A 119 -7.77 3.48 12.86
CA SER A 119 -6.85 2.44 13.31
C SER A 119 -7.18 1.09 12.68
N TRP A 120 -6.16 0.25 12.55
CA TRP A 120 -6.33 -1.13 12.13
C TRP A 120 -6.77 -1.96 13.32
N GLU A 121 -8.01 -2.47 13.26
CA GLU A 121 -8.60 -3.28 14.32
C GLU A 121 -8.71 -4.74 13.89
N THR A 122 -8.70 -5.66 14.85
CA THR A 122 -8.82 -7.09 14.59
C THR A 122 -10.22 -7.41 14.07
N ASN A 123 -10.30 -8.08 12.93
CA ASN A 123 -11.55 -8.51 12.32
C ASN A 123 -12.01 -9.86 12.91
N LEU A 124 -13.14 -9.88 13.59
CA LEU A 124 -13.71 -11.10 14.19
C LEU A 124 -14.18 -12.14 13.15
N GLU A 125 -14.40 -11.72 11.91
CA GLU A 125 -14.78 -12.61 10.80
C GLU A 125 -13.57 -13.03 9.94
N ALA A 126 -12.35 -12.76 10.40
CA ALA A 126 -11.14 -13.10 9.67
C ALA A 126 -11.04 -14.59 9.36
N LYS A 127 -10.56 -14.91 8.16
CA LYS A 127 -10.28 -16.27 7.71
C LYS A 127 -8.97 -16.32 6.94
N TYR A 128 -8.26 -17.44 7.08
CA TYR A 128 -7.01 -17.72 6.39
C TYR A 128 -7.27 -18.32 5.01
N ALA A 129 -6.52 -17.87 4.02
CA ALA A 129 -6.46 -18.51 2.72
C ALA A 129 -5.70 -19.84 2.80
N TYR A 130 -6.37 -20.93 2.42
CA TYR A 130 -5.78 -22.27 2.27
C TYR A 130 -6.10 -22.78 0.86
N GLY A 131 -5.12 -22.75 -0.05
CA GLY A 131 -5.36 -23.06 -1.46
C GLY A 131 -6.41 -22.12 -2.06
N SER A 132 -7.57 -22.67 -2.47
CA SER A 132 -8.70 -21.92 -3.04
C SER A 132 -9.89 -21.79 -2.06
N VAL A 133 -9.70 -22.02 -0.77
CA VAL A 133 -10.76 -21.93 0.26
C VAL A 133 -10.36 -21.01 1.42
N CYS A 134 -11.34 -20.41 2.08
CA CYS A 134 -11.15 -19.59 3.28
C CYS A 134 -11.51 -20.40 4.53
N LEU A 135 -10.57 -20.57 5.46
CA LEU A 135 -10.73 -21.34 6.69
C LEU A 135 -10.60 -20.45 7.93
N LYS A 136 -11.37 -20.71 8.98
CA LYS A 136 -11.21 -19.98 10.27
C LYS A 136 -9.89 -20.32 10.97
N THR A 137 -9.41 -21.55 10.81
CA THR A 137 -8.17 -22.05 11.42
C THR A 137 -7.36 -22.82 10.39
N CYS A 138 -6.03 -22.69 10.42
CA CYS A 138 -5.16 -23.50 9.57
C CYS A 138 -5.23 -24.99 9.99
N PRO A 139 -5.19 -25.92 9.01
CA PRO A 139 -5.12 -27.35 9.30
C PRO A 139 -3.89 -27.75 10.10
N GLU A 140 -3.90 -28.96 10.67
CA GLU A 140 -2.77 -29.52 11.40
C GLU A 140 -1.51 -29.57 10.51
N HIS A 141 -0.34 -29.27 11.09
CA HIS A 141 0.96 -29.11 10.41
C HIS A 141 1.10 -27.93 9.43
N PHE A 142 0.09 -27.07 9.29
CA PHE A 142 0.23 -25.80 8.58
C PHE A 142 0.50 -24.66 9.55
N LEU A 143 1.32 -23.71 9.09
CA LEU A 143 1.73 -22.52 9.81
C LEU A 143 0.88 -21.33 9.37
N ARG A 144 0.51 -20.46 10.32
CA ARG A 144 -0.15 -19.19 10.03
C ARG A 144 0.88 -18.19 9.53
N ASN A 145 0.67 -17.66 8.33
CA ASN A 145 1.50 -16.60 7.76
C ASN A 145 0.60 -15.47 7.26
N ASN A 146 0.46 -14.42 8.08
CA ASN A 146 -0.48 -13.33 7.85
C ASN A 146 -1.87 -13.92 7.53
N ASP A 147 -2.50 -13.53 6.42
CA ASP A 147 -3.83 -13.96 5.99
C ASP A 147 -3.85 -15.35 5.28
N SER A 148 -2.81 -16.19 5.45
CA SER A 148 -2.68 -17.47 4.71
C SER A 148 -2.10 -18.61 5.54
N CYS A 149 -2.44 -19.84 5.15
CA CYS A 149 -1.86 -21.06 5.71
C CYS A 149 -0.74 -21.57 4.78
N VAL A 150 0.46 -21.76 5.31
CA VAL A 150 1.64 -22.24 4.57
C VAL A 150 2.23 -23.47 5.24
N ASN A 151 2.84 -24.38 4.47
CA ASN A 151 3.53 -25.55 5.03
C ASN A 151 4.93 -25.20 5.57
N ILE A 152 5.58 -24.18 5.01
CA ILE A 152 6.90 -23.69 5.40
C ILE A 152 6.84 -22.16 5.42
N CYS A 153 7.48 -21.53 6.41
CA CYS A 153 7.52 -20.07 6.47
C CYS A 153 8.25 -19.46 5.27
N PRO A 154 7.78 -18.31 4.76
CA PRO A 154 8.49 -17.57 3.73
C PRO A 154 9.93 -17.20 4.16
N PRO A 155 10.82 -16.89 3.21
CA PRO A 155 12.12 -16.31 3.53
C PRO A 155 11.97 -15.11 4.48
N MET A 156 12.93 -14.93 5.39
CA MET A 156 12.91 -13.89 6.44
C MET A 156 11.89 -14.10 7.58
N LYS A 157 11.16 -15.23 7.60
CA LYS A 157 10.31 -15.63 8.72
C LYS A 157 10.70 -17.01 9.27
N LYS A 158 10.52 -17.20 10.58
CA LYS A 158 10.73 -18.48 11.29
C LYS A 158 9.42 -18.98 11.88
N SER A 159 9.32 -20.30 12.03
CA SER A 159 8.20 -20.95 12.72
C SER A 159 8.36 -20.78 14.23
N VAL A 160 7.40 -20.14 14.87
CA VAL A 160 7.28 -20.04 16.33
C VAL A 160 5.84 -20.35 16.69
N ASN A 161 5.63 -21.43 17.47
CA ASN A 161 4.31 -21.83 17.98
C ASN A 161 3.20 -21.93 16.90
N GLY A 162 3.54 -22.43 15.70
CA GLY A 162 2.59 -22.58 14.60
C GLY A 162 2.34 -21.29 13.79
N GLU A 163 3.14 -20.24 14.00
CA GLU A 163 3.09 -18.98 13.24
C GLU A 163 4.43 -18.64 12.59
N CYS A 164 4.36 -17.94 11.46
CA CYS A 164 5.52 -17.39 10.77
C CYS A 164 5.79 -15.96 11.23
N VAL A 165 6.74 -15.82 12.16
CA VAL A 165 7.18 -14.54 12.70
C VAL A 165 8.43 -14.05 11.98
N VAL A 166 8.58 -12.74 11.81
CA VAL A 166 9.77 -12.14 11.20
C VAL A 166 11.01 -12.46 12.05
N CYS A 167 12.12 -12.80 11.40
CA CYS A 167 13.38 -13.06 12.08
C CYS A 167 14.04 -11.75 12.57
N ASP A 168 14.56 -11.73 13.80
CA ASP A 168 15.40 -10.64 14.31
C ASP A 168 16.83 -10.77 13.75
N GLY A 169 17.02 -10.28 12.52
CA GLY A 169 18.26 -10.44 11.74
C GLY A 169 18.19 -11.64 10.78
N PRO A 170 19.34 -12.27 10.45
CA PRO A 170 19.37 -13.45 9.59
C PRO A 170 18.52 -14.58 10.18
N CYS A 171 17.66 -15.21 9.37
CA CYS A 171 16.85 -16.32 9.88
C CYS A 171 17.70 -17.52 10.26
N PRO A 172 17.26 -18.27 11.31
CA PRO A 172 17.98 -19.45 11.75
C PRO A 172 18.20 -20.45 10.60
N LYS A 173 19.45 -20.64 10.20
CA LYS A 173 19.88 -21.69 9.27
C LYS A 173 20.89 -22.56 10.00
N THR A 174 20.52 -23.81 10.22
CA THR A 174 21.39 -24.82 10.83
C THR A 174 22.24 -25.48 9.76
N CYS A 175 23.54 -25.55 10.01
CA CYS A 175 24.53 -26.16 9.13
C CYS A 175 25.36 -27.17 9.90
N GLN A 176 25.83 -28.22 9.23
CA GLN A 176 26.62 -29.25 9.88
C GLN A 176 28.06 -28.77 10.11
N GLY A 177 28.61 -29.06 11.29
CA GLY A 177 30.00 -28.83 11.63
C GLY A 177 30.94 -29.71 10.80
N VAL A 178 32.21 -29.32 10.76
CA VAL A 178 33.26 -30.01 10.00
C VAL A 178 34.55 -30.03 10.79
N ASP A 179 35.34 -31.08 10.61
CA ASP A 179 36.63 -31.22 11.30
C ASP A 179 37.60 -30.08 10.93
N ILE A 180 37.63 -29.67 9.65
CA ILE A 180 38.50 -28.60 9.15
C ILE A 180 37.71 -27.73 8.17
N VAL A 181 37.72 -26.42 8.38
CA VAL A 181 37.22 -25.44 7.41
C VAL A 181 38.28 -25.22 6.33
N HIS A 182 37.92 -25.31 5.05
CA HIS A 182 38.85 -25.14 3.93
C HIS A 182 38.15 -24.56 2.69
N ALA A 183 38.92 -24.21 1.66
CA ALA A 183 38.44 -23.54 0.45
C ALA A 183 37.30 -24.27 -0.30
N GLY A 184 37.14 -25.57 -0.07
CA GLY A 184 36.13 -26.42 -0.70
C GLY A 184 34.80 -26.52 0.06
N ASN A 185 34.76 -26.21 1.37
CA ASN A 185 33.54 -26.28 2.18
C ASN A 185 33.07 -24.90 2.68
N ILE A 186 33.91 -23.87 2.66
CA ILE A 186 33.57 -22.55 3.22
C ILE A 186 32.24 -21.96 2.71
N GLU A 187 31.89 -22.18 1.44
CA GLU A 187 30.64 -21.68 0.85
C GLU A 187 29.39 -22.36 1.41
N SER A 188 29.49 -23.58 1.96
CA SER A 188 28.33 -24.24 2.59
C SER A 188 27.88 -23.52 3.86
N PHE A 189 28.76 -22.74 4.48
CA PHE A 189 28.48 -21.97 5.69
C PHE A 189 27.79 -20.63 5.43
N LYS A 190 27.57 -20.25 4.17
CA LYS A 190 26.91 -18.99 3.83
C LYS A 190 25.51 -18.91 4.45
N ASN A 191 25.24 -17.79 5.13
CA ASN A 191 23.99 -17.51 5.86
C ASN A 191 23.68 -18.47 7.01
N CYS A 192 24.62 -19.31 7.44
CA CYS A 192 24.42 -20.17 8.60
C CYS A 192 24.43 -19.34 9.88
N THR A 193 23.48 -19.61 10.77
CA THR A 193 23.38 -18.96 12.08
C THR A 193 23.69 -19.93 13.21
N VAL A 194 23.49 -21.23 12.98
CA VAL A 194 23.79 -22.29 13.94
C VAL A 194 24.65 -23.33 13.23
N ILE A 195 25.76 -23.72 13.86
CA ILE A 195 26.54 -24.88 13.46
C ILE A 195 26.26 -26.01 14.45
N GLU A 196 25.69 -27.08 13.92
CA GLU A 196 25.48 -28.33 14.67
C GLU A 196 26.77 -29.17 14.60
N GLY A 197 27.48 -29.26 15.72
CA GLY A 197 28.79 -29.88 15.82
C GLY A 197 29.89 -28.85 16.03
N SER A 198 31.10 -29.19 15.60
CA SER A 198 32.30 -28.41 15.87
C SER A 198 32.90 -27.86 14.57
N ILE A 199 33.73 -26.82 14.68
CA ILE A 199 34.54 -26.32 13.56
C ILE A 199 35.97 -26.05 14.02
N ALA A 200 36.94 -26.34 13.14
CA ALA A 200 38.32 -25.95 13.33
C ALA A 200 38.87 -25.16 12.14
N ILE A 201 39.60 -24.08 12.45
CA ILE A 201 40.43 -23.33 11.51
C ILE A 201 41.88 -23.68 11.83
N VAL A 202 42.57 -24.35 10.92
CA VAL A 202 43.96 -24.82 11.14
C VAL A 202 44.89 -24.28 10.06
N ASP A 203 46.20 -24.41 10.20
CA ASP A 203 47.15 -23.95 9.16
C ASP A 203 46.82 -24.48 7.76
N HIS A 204 46.35 -25.73 7.65
CA HIS A 204 45.91 -26.33 6.38
C HIS A 204 44.71 -25.61 5.74
N SER A 205 43.87 -24.93 6.52
CA SER A 205 42.79 -24.08 6.02
C SER A 205 43.33 -23.00 5.07
N PHE A 206 44.45 -22.37 5.43
CA PHE A 206 45.05 -21.28 4.65
C PHE A 206 46.14 -21.77 3.69
N ALA A 207 46.96 -22.74 4.09
CA ALA A 207 48.05 -23.28 3.28
C ALA A 207 47.58 -24.21 2.15
N GLY A 208 46.34 -24.70 2.22
CA GLY A 208 45.82 -25.76 1.36
C GLY A 208 46.43 -27.12 1.71
N PHE A 209 45.75 -28.20 1.34
CA PHE A 209 46.22 -29.55 1.63
C PHE A 209 45.70 -30.59 0.65
N GLN A 210 46.34 -31.74 0.64
CA GLN A 210 45.90 -32.93 -0.08
C GLN A 210 45.10 -33.79 0.90
N GLN A 211 43.81 -34.05 0.63
CA GLN A 211 43.04 -34.97 1.46
C GLN A 211 43.64 -36.38 1.38
N ILE A 212 43.81 -37.01 2.55
CA ILE A 212 44.18 -38.42 2.68
C ILE A 212 43.07 -39.10 3.47
N TYR A 213 42.48 -40.15 2.91
CA TYR A 213 41.45 -40.93 3.58
C TYR A 213 42.08 -41.93 4.56
N ARG A 214 41.29 -42.48 5.49
CA ARG A 214 41.77 -43.46 6.49
C ARG A 214 42.37 -44.74 5.87
N ASN A 215 42.00 -45.06 4.63
CA ASN A 215 42.56 -46.16 3.85
C ASN A 215 43.83 -45.78 3.06
N PHE A 216 44.47 -44.65 3.40
CA PHE A 216 45.67 -44.10 2.74
C PHE A 216 45.50 -43.73 1.26
N THR A 217 44.27 -43.67 0.75
CA THR A 217 44.02 -43.17 -0.61
C THR A 217 43.93 -41.65 -0.64
N PHE A 218 44.34 -41.06 -1.77
CA PHE A 218 44.26 -39.62 -1.99
C PHE A 218 42.83 -39.20 -2.35
N GLY A 219 42.31 -38.22 -1.62
CA GLY A 219 41.07 -37.52 -1.93
C GLY A 219 41.30 -36.27 -2.79
N PRO A 220 40.36 -35.32 -2.79
CA PRO A 220 40.53 -34.04 -3.48
C PRO A 220 41.67 -33.21 -2.88
N ARG A 221 42.33 -32.42 -3.73
CA ARG A 221 43.30 -31.40 -3.32
C ARG A 221 42.57 -30.07 -3.10
N TYR A 222 42.72 -29.48 -1.92
CA TYR A 222 42.13 -28.19 -1.62
C TYR A 222 43.16 -27.07 -1.76
N PRO A 223 42.84 -25.99 -2.50
CA PRO A 223 43.74 -24.87 -2.67
C PRO A 223 43.87 -24.04 -1.39
N ARG A 224 44.86 -23.14 -1.39
CA ARG A 224 45.03 -22.11 -0.36
C ARG A 224 43.79 -21.23 -0.22
N MET A 225 43.51 -20.77 0.98
CA MET A 225 42.36 -19.91 1.30
C MET A 225 42.84 -18.63 1.98
N HIS A 226 42.41 -17.46 1.51
CA HIS A 226 42.64 -16.21 2.22
C HIS A 226 41.69 -16.10 3.44
N PRO A 227 42.13 -15.57 4.59
CA PRO A 227 41.30 -15.42 5.79
C PRO A 227 39.98 -14.66 5.57
N ASP A 228 39.92 -13.70 4.64
CA ASP A 228 38.69 -12.95 4.34
C ASP A 228 37.51 -13.82 3.93
N ARG A 229 37.76 -15.04 3.41
CA ARG A 229 36.69 -15.99 3.10
C ARG A 229 35.95 -16.48 4.35
N LEU A 230 36.51 -16.29 5.55
CA LEU A 230 35.83 -16.57 6.82
C LEU A 230 34.67 -15.59 7.11
N GLU A 231 34.54 -14.48 6.36
CA GLU A 231 33.42 -13.54 6.51
C GLU A 231 32.04 -14.17 6.30
N VAL A 232 31.96 -15.37 5.71
CA VAL A 232 30.73 -16.17 5.66
C VAL A 232 30.17 -16.47 7.06
N PHE A 233 31.02 -16.49 8.09
CA PHE A 233 30.62 -16.73 9.48
C PHE A 233 30.10 -15.48 10.19
N SER A 234 30.01 -14.34 9.51
CA SER A 234 29.50 -13.12 10.11
C SER A 234 28.03 -13.23 10.52
N THR A 235 27.25 -14.17 9.97
CA THR A 235 25.88 -14.48 10.41
C THR A 235 25.79 -15.50 11.55
N LEU A 236 26.91 -16.14 11.91
CA LEU A 236 26.94 -17.23 12.88
C LEU A 236 26.69 -16.71 14.29
N ARG A 237 25.76 -17.34 15.01
CA ARG A 237 25.40 -17.03 16.40
C ARG A 237 25.68 -18.15 17.38
N GLU A 238 25.70 -19.39 16.92
CA GLU A 238 25.89 -20.54 17.80
C GLU A 238 26.72 -21.64 17.15
N ILE A 239 27.63 -22.23 17.92
CA ILE A 239 28.33 -23.48 17.62
C ILE A 239 28.00 -24.45 18.76
N THR A 240 27.35 -25.58 18.46
CA THR A 240 26.89 -26.49 19.53
C THR A 240 28.01 -27.36 20.12
N GLY A 241 29.07 -27.63 19.35
CA GLY A 241 30.29 -28.34 19.76
C GLY A 241 31.41 -27.41 20.23
N PHE A 242 32.65 -27.70 19.83
CA PHE A 242 33.82 -26.86 20.09
C PHE A 242 34.18 -25.96 18.90
N PHE A 243 34.90 -24.89 19.18
CA PHE A 243 35.51 -24.00 18.20
C PHE A 243 37.03 -23.97 18.40
N THR A 244 37.77 -24.37 17.37
CA THR A 244 39.23 -24.45 17.41
C THR A 244 39.87 -23.52 16.39
N VAL A 245 40.92 -22.81 16.80
CA VAL A 245 41.73 -21.95 15.93
C VAL A 245 43.22 -22.26 16.17
N GLU A 246 43.83 -22.91 15.20
CA GLU A 246 45.23 -23.33 15.17
C GLU A 246 45.87 -22.97 13.83
N ALA A 247 45.71 -21.70 13.44
CA ALA A 247 46.11 -21.21 12.13
C ALA A 247 46.86 -19.88 12.21
N SER A 248 47.87 -19.74 11.38
CA SER A 248 48.64 -18.51 11.20
C SER A 248 48.60 -18.02 9.76
N HIS A 249 48.36 -16.72 9.57
CA HIS A 249 48.43 -16.04 8.28
C HIS A 249 48.76 -14.55 8.50
N PRO A 250 49.56 -13.88 7.64
CA PRO A 250 49.91 -12.47 7.80
C PRO A 250 48.70 -11.56 8.05
N ASP A 251 47.61 -11.78 7.32
CA ASP A 251 46.37 -10.99 7.42
C ASP A 251 45.34 -11.52 8.45
N PHE A 252 45.59 -12.68 9.07
CA PHE A 252 44.69 -13.24 10.09
C PHE A 252 45.05 -12.70 11.47
N LYS A 253 44.53 -11.51 11.77
CA LYS A 253 44.85 -10.75 13.00
C LYS A 253 43.81 -10.83 14.11
N ASN A 254 42.59 -11.23 13.82
CA ASN A 254 41.53 -11.38 14.82
C ASN A 254 40.41 -12.31 14.33
N LEU A 255 39.45 -12.60 15.21
CA LEU A 255 38.27 -13.43 14.89
C LEU A 255 37.01 -12.58 14.64
N SER A 256 37.15 -11.34 14.15
CA SER A 256 35.98 -10.46 13.85
C SER A 256 35.01 -11.04 12.81
N TYR A 257 35.45 -12.03 12.04
CA TYR A 257 34.59 -12.87 11.19
C TYR A 257 33.47 -13.57 11.99
N PHE A 258 33.68 -13.79 13.29
CA PHE A 258 32.76 -14.42 14.25
C PHE A 258 32.16 -13.41 15.26
N ARG A 259 32.15 -12.11 14.92
CA ARG A 259 31.69 -11.03 15.81
C ARG A 259 30.29 -11.21 16.40
N ASN A 260 29.42 -11.95 15.72
CA ASN A 260 28.03 -12.24 16.13
C ASN A 260 27.86 -13.58 16.85
N LEU A 261 28.93 -14.34 17.09
CA LEU A 261 28.89 -15.61 17.80
C LEU A 261 28.50 -15.36 19.26
N GLU A 262 27.33 -15.81 19.67
CA GLU A 262 26.78 -15.60 21.01
C GLU A 262 27.06 -16.77 21.95
N THR A 263 27.02 -18.00 21.42
CA THR A 263 27.09 -19.22 22.23
C THR A 263 28.05 -20.25 21.64
N ILE A 264 28.89 -20.82 22.50
CA ILE A 264 29.64 -22.06 22.25
C ILE A 264 29.10 -23.13 23.21
N GLY A 265 28.54 -24.21 22.66
CA GLY A 265 27.84 -25.23 23.43
C GLY A 265 28.78 -26.14 24.21
N GLY A 266 29.85 -26.63 23.58
CA GLY A 266 30.77 -27.57 24.21
C GLY A 266 30.17 -28.97 24.42
N ASN A 267 29.17 -29.36 23.62
CA ASN A 267 28.63 -30.73 23.63
C ASN A 267 29.67 -31.75 23.15
N GLN A 268 30.66 -31.27 22.40
CA GLN A 268 31.89 -31.95 22.04
C GLN A 268 33.05 -31.06 22.52
N LEU A 269 34.12 -31.67 22.99
CA LEU A 269 35.30 -30.97 23.50
C LEU A 269 36.55 -31.43 22.76
N THR A 270 37.49 -30.52 22.55
CA THR A 270 38.80 -30.83 21.97
C THR A 270 39.85 -31.08 23.07
N THR A 271 41.13 -31.10 22.71
CA THR A 271 42.26 -31.19 23.64
C THR A 271 42.12 -30.19 24.79
N TYR A 272 42.62 -30.54 25.98
CA TYR A 272 42.42 -29.78 27.23
C TYR A 272 40.96 -29.63 27.68
N PHE A 273 40.07 -30.50 27.17
CA PHE A 273 38.62 -30.44 27.42
C PHE A 273 38.02 -29.10 26.98
N SER A 274 38.59 -28.48 25.95
CA SER A 274 38.22 -27.14 25.54
C SER A 274 37.02 -27.11 24.61
N ALA A 275 36.11 -26.18 24.87
CA ALA A 275 35.08 -25.77 23.93
C ALA A 275 35.54 -24.60 23.05
N LEU A 276 36.50 -23.80 23.51
CA LEU A 276 37.22 -22.82 22.70
C LEU A 276 38.73 -23.05 22.85
N PHE A 277 39.41 -23.39 21.76
CA PHE A 277 40.85 -23.69 21.78
C PHE A 277 41.59 -22.82 20.76
N ILE A 278 42.53 -22.00 21.23
CA ILE A 278 43.30 -21.03 20.43
C ILE A 278 44.79 -21.31 20.62
N TYR A 279 45.44 -21.88 19.62
CA TYR A 279 46.82 -22.34 19.75
C TYR A 279 47.71 -21.83 18.62
N LYS A 280 48.88 -21.26 18.98
CA LYS A 280 49.93 -20.82 18.05
C LYS A 280 49.40 -20.05 16.82
N THR A 281 48.54 -19.07 17.07
CA THR A 281 47.94 -18.24 16.03
C THR A 281 48.70 -16.94 15.78
N SER A 282 48.39 -16.26 14.67
CA SER A 282 48.86 -14.92 14.34
C SER A 282 47.94 -13.79 14.86
N LEU A 283 47.01 -14.12 15.77
CA LEU A 283 46.00 -13.19 16.28
C LEU A 283 46.63 -12.15 17.22
N HIS A 284 46.16 -10.91 17.11
CA HIS A 284 46.47 -9.81 18.02
C HIS A 284 45.35 -9.60 19.06
N SER A 285 44.12 -9.99 18.72
CA SER A 285 42.93 -9.89 19.57
C SER A 285 41.89 -10.91 19.14
N LEU A 286 40.94 -11.24 20.02
CA LEU A 286 39.88 -12.20 19.70
C LEU A 286 38.72 -11.54 18.94
N ASN A 287 38.26 -10.36 19.35
CA ASN A 287 37.11 -9.66 18.75
C ASN A 287 35.81 -10.48 18.69
N LEU A 288 35.59 -11.36 19.68
CA LEU A 288 34.37 -12.15 19.84
C LEU A 288 33.29 -11.37 20.61
N ARG A 289 32.97 -10.15 20.15
CA ARG A 289 32.20 -9.16 20.92
C ARG A 289 30.80 -9.59 21.36
N SER A 290 30.13 -10.47 20.62
CA SER A 290 28.80 -10.99 21.00
C SER A 290 28.84 -12.23 21.89
N LEU A 291 30.02 -12.79 22.20
CA LEU A 291 30.12 -14.05 22.95
C LEU A 291 29.66 -13.85 24.40
N LYS A 292 28.53 -14.48 24.74
CA LYS A 292 27.88 -14.38 26.05
C LYS A 292 27.97 -15.67 26.85
N THR A 293 28.11 -16.81 26.19
CA THR A 293 28.03 -18.10 26.88
C THR A 293 28.95 -19.15 26.27
N VAL A 294 29.77 -19.77 27.14
CA VAL A 294 30.41 -21.06 26.91
C VAL A 294 29.74 -22.06 27.86
N SER A 295 28.93 -22.96 27.31
CA SER A 295 28.01 -23.76 28.11
C SER A 295 28.71 -24.90 28.86
N THR A 296 29.60 -25.63 28.18
CA THR A 296 30.39 -26.75 28.72
C THR A 296 31.82 -26.66 28.20
N GLY A 297 32.80 -27.23 28.92
CA GLY A 297 34.21 -27.22 28.53
C GLY A 297 35.03 -26.03 29.02
N SER A 298 36.34 -26.12 28.80
CA SER A 298 37.33 -25.09 29.09
C SER A 298 37.48 -24.12 27.91
N VAL A 299 38.03 -22.94 28.16
CA VAL A 299 38.58 -22.01 27.18
C VAL A 299 40.09 -22.03 27.33
N THR A 300 40.83 -22.24 26.26
CA THR A 300 42.29 -22.39 26.32
C THR A 300 42.95 -21.60 25.21
N ALA A 301 43.89 -20.72 25.58
CA ALA A 301 44.69 -19.91 24.68
C ALA A 301 46.18 -20.14 24.98
N LEU A 302 46.91 -20.76 24.05
CA LEU A 302 48.29 -21.20 24.29
C LEU A 302 49.24 -20.79 23.16
N GLY A 303 50.38 -20.19 23.49
CA GLY A 303 51.48 -19.95 22.54
C GLY A 303 51.22 -18.86 21.51
N ASN A 304 50.26 -17.95 21.73
CA ASN A 304 49.88 -16.87 20.83
C ASN A 304 50.70 -15.61 21.14
N ARG A 305 51.87 -15.48 20.52
CA ARG A 305 52.90 -14.48 20.87
C ARG A 305 52.49 -13.01 20.67
N GLU A 306 51.51 -12.74 19.82
CA GLU A 306 51.02 -11.38 19.54
C GLU A 306 49.65 -11.08 20.17
N LEU A 307 49.01 -12.08 20.77
CA LEU A 307 47.64 -11.98 21.30
C LEU A 307 47.60 -11.13 22.56
N CYS A 308 46.69 -10.16 22.59
CA CYS A 308 46.35 -9.37 23.75
C CYS A 308 44.83 -9.44 24.02
N PHE A 309 44.41 -8.87 25.15
CA PHE A 309 43.03 -8.67 25.62
C PHE A 309 42.32 -9.91 26.18
N GLU A 310 42.74 -11.12 25.83
CA GLU A 310 42.16 -12.39 26.31
C GLU A 310 42.24 -12.55 27.84
N GLU A 311 43.30 -12.04 28.47
CA GLU A 311 43.44 -11.99 29.93
C GLU A 311 42.56 -10.92 30.58
N SER A 312 42.14 -9.89 29.83
CA SER A 312 41.28 -8.82 30.36
C SER A 312 39.83 -9.27 30.53
N VAL A 313 39.39 -10.23 29.73
CA VAL A 313 38.00 -10.73 29.70
C VAL A 313 37.68 -11.47 30.99
N ASN A 314 36.59 -11.07 31.65
CA ASN A 314 36.09 -11.79 32.81
C ASN A 314 35.35 -13.09 32.40
N TRP A 315 36.13 -14.15 32.16
CA TRP A 315 35.62 -15.46 31.74
C TRP A 315 34.61 -16.08 32.69
N THR A 316 34.61 -15.71 33.97
CA THR A 316 33.62 -16.22 34.96
C THR A 316 32.19 -15.79 34.65
N LYS A 317 31.99 -14.71 33.88
CA LYS A 317 30.66 -14.25 33.43
C LYS A 317 30.15 -15.01 32.20
N ILE A 318 31.06 -15.55 31.39
CA ILE A 318 30.76 -16.20 30.12
C ILE A 318 30.66 -17.72 30.31
N MET A 319 31.47 -18.30 31.20
CA MET A 319 31.51 -19.72 31.47
C MET A 319 30.52 -20.12 32.57
N LYS A 320 29.71 -21.17 32.36
CA LYS A 320 28.76 -21.66 33.37
C LYS A 320 29.46 -22.37 34.56
N SER A 321 28.84 -22.31 35.75
CA SER A 321 29.49 -22.45 37.07
C SER A 321 30.16 -23.80 37.41
N GLN A 322 30.02 -24.83 36.57
CA GLN A 322 30.70 -26.12 36.77
C GLN A 322 32.19 -26.11 36.37
N ASN A 323 32.69 -25.02 35.76
CA ASN A 323 34.06 -24.92 35.22
C ASN A 323 34.91 -23.79 35.86
N LYS A 324 35.01 -23.71 37.20
CA LYS A 324 35.76 -22.62 37.89
C LYS A 324 37.28 -22.58 37.60
N HIS A 325 37.86 -23.63 37.04
CA HIS A 325 39.26 -23.67 36.52
C HIS A 325 39.31 -23.75 34.98
N GLY A 326 38.25 -23.28 34.33
CA GLY A 326 38.02 -23.53 32.91
C GLY A 326 38.77 -22.61 31.96
N PHE A 327 39.41 -21.52 32.39
CA PHE A 327 40.22 -20.69 31.50
C PHE A 327 41.71 -20.93 31.72
N LEU A 328 42.44 -21.26 30.64
CA LEU A 328 43.88 -21.46 30.61
C LEU A 328 44.51 -20.51 29.59
N SER A 329 45.42 -19.65 30.03
CA SER A 329 46.21 -18.75 29.18
C SER A 329 47.69 -18.87 29.54
N GLU A 330 48.51 -19.42 28.64
CA GLU A 330 49.95 -19.60 28.85
C GLU A 330 50.73 -19.35 27.55
N ASP A 331 51.98 -18.90 27.66
CA ASP A 331 52.87 -18.60 26.52
C ASP A 331 52.29 -17.63 25.47
N ASN A 332 51.29 -16.82 25.85
CA ASN A 332 50.77 -15.70 25.06
C ASN A 332 51.58 -14.42 25.37
N ARG A 333 51.27 -13.30 24.68
CA ARG A 333 51.91 -12.02 24.99
C ARG A 333 51.52 -11.57 26.41
N PRO A 334 52.48 -11.28 27.31
CA PRO A 334 52.14 -10.90 28.68
C PRO A 334 51.29 -9.62 28.71
N TRP A 335 50.18 -9.63 29.45
CA TRP A 335 49.26 -8.49 29.51
C TRP A 335 49.93 -7.17 29.92
N LYS A 336 50.95 -7.23 30.77
CA LYS A 336 51.77 -6.06 31.13
C LYS A 336 52.40 -5.38 29.90
N GLN A 337 52.95 -6.16 28.96
CA GLN A 337 53.55 -5.65 27.74
C GLN A 337 52.50 -5.10 26.77
N CYS A 338 51.31 -5.71 26.72
CA CYS A 338 50.18 -5.18 25.96
C CYS A 338 49.82 -3.75 26.44
N LYS A 339 49.70 -3.56 27.76
CA LYS A 339 49.41 -2.26 28.38
C LYS A 339 50.49 -1.21 28.08
N GLU A 340 51.77 -1.58 28.20
CA GLU A 340 52.90 -0.70 27.89
C GLU A 340 52.93 -0.28 26.41
N SER A 341 52.37 -1.11 25.52
CA SER A 341 52.24 -0.83 24.09
C SER A 341 50.98 -0.02 23.73
N GLY A 342 50.21 0.44 24.72
CA GLY A 342 48.96 1.18 24.52
C GLY A 342 47.78 0.31 24.07
N LEU A 343 47.91 -1.02 24.13
CA LEU A 343 46.83 -1.96 23.79
C LEU A 343 45.93 -2.15 25.02
N LEU A 344 45.02 -1.20 25.22
CA LEU A 344 44.13 -1.09 26.37
C LEU A 344 42.67 -1.18 25.95
N CYS A 345 41.81 -1.65 26.85
CA CYS A 345 40.37 -1.53 26.66
C CYS A 345 39.96 -0.06 26.58
N SER A 346 38.87 0.22 25.85
CA SER A 346 38.29 1.57 25.82
C SER A 346 37.90 2.02 27.23
N ALA A 347 38.04 3.31 27.51
CA ALA A 347 37.55 3.91 28.76
C ALA A 347 36.03 3.74 28.96
N GLN A 348 35.29 3.40 27.90
CA GLN A 348 33.86 3.12 27.94
C GLN A 348 33.52 1.68 28.35
N CYS A 349 34.53 0.79 28.43
CA CYS A 349 34.36 -0.57 28.91
C CYS A 349 34.35 -0.60 30.44
N SER A 350 33.55 -1.50 31.01
CA SER A 350 33.58 -1.77 32.44
C SER A 350 34.86 -2.51 32.87
N GLU A 351 34.99 -2.76 34.16
CA GLU A 351 36.06 -3.60 34.72
C GLU A 351 35.95 -5.08 34.30
N GLU A 352 34.90 -5.47 33.57
CA GLU A 352 34.73 -6.85 33.07
C GLU A 352 35.59 -7.16 31.82
N GLY A 353 36.27 -6.17 31.27
CA GLY A 353 37.26 -6.34 30.19
C GLY A 353 36.71 -6.13 28.78
N CYS A 354 37.53 -6.49 27.78
CA CYS A 354 37.21 -6.29 26.37
C CYS A 354 37.84 -7.36 25.47
N TRP A 355 37.28 -7.53 24.28
CA TRP A 355 37.71 -8.47 23.24
C TRP A 355 38.77 -7.89 22.29
N GLY A 356 39.05 -6.60 22.40
CA GLY A 356 39.93 -5.84 21.50
C GLY A 356 39.86 -4.34 21.75
N ILE A 357 40.36 -3.55 20.80
CA ILE A 357 40.42 -2.09 20.90
C ILE A 357 39.07 -1.48 20.52
N GLY A 358 38.66 -0.46 21.28
CA GLY A 358 37.53 0.41 20.95
C GLY A 358 36.25 0.09 21.73
N PRO A 359 35.27 1.02 21.69
CA PRO A 359 34.07 0.97 22.54
C PRO A 359 33.05 -0.12 22.13
N LYS A 360 33.25 -0.79 21.00
CA LYS A 360 32.41 -1.92 20.54
C LYS A 360 32.88 -3.28 21.02
N GLU A 361 34.10 -3.34 21.56
CA GLU A 361 34.74 -4.58 21.95
C GLU A 361 34.63 -4.83 23.45
N CYS A 362 33.89 -4.00 24.19
CA CYS A 362 33.69 -4.17 25.62
C CYS A 362 32.86 -5.44 25.92
N LEU A 363 33.21 -6.16 26.99
CA LEU A 363 32.36 -7.25 27.48
C LEU A 363 31.04 -6.69 28.05
N SER A 364 31.13 -5.55 28.74
CA SER A 364 29.98 -4.74 29.14
C SER A 364 30.37 -3.26 29.23
N CYS A 365 29.37 -2.38 29.10
CA CYS A 365 29.58 -0.94 29.14
C CYS A 365 29.68 -0.41 30.57
N ALA A 366 30.61 0.51 30.82
CA ALA A 366 30.74 1.18 32.11
C ALA A 366 29.50 2.07 32.41
N HIS A 367 29.11 2.86 31.41
CA HIS A 367 28.00 3.80 31.49
C HIS A 367 26.81 3.30 30.69
N PHE A 368 26.69 3.63 29.40
CA PHE A 368 25.52 3.30 28.59
C PHE A 368 25.87 2.48 27.35
N GLN A 369 24.89 1.73 26.86
CA GLN A 369 24.99 0.97 25.61
C GLN A 369 24.10 1.60 24.53
N LEU A 370 24.69 2.06 23.43
CA LEU A 370 23.99 2.46 22.21
C LEU A 370 24.27 1.44 21.11
N ASP A 371 23.24 0.65 20.76
CA ASP A 371 23.36 -0.51 19.88
C ASP A 371 24.46 -1.48 20.36
N GLU A 372 25.54 -1.64 19.59
CA GLU A 372 26.71 -2.46 19.93
C GLU A 372 27.89 -1.63 20.50
N THR A 373 27.68 -0.34 20.80
CA THR A 373 28.75 0.57 21.20
C THR A 373 28.53 1.09 22.61
N CYS A 374 29.57 1.04 23.44
CA CYS A 374 29.54 1.68 24.75
C CYS A 374 29.80 3.17 24.64
N VAL A 375 28.93 3.96 25.26
CA VAL A 375 28.98 5.43 25.25
C VAL A 375 28.89 5.98 26.67
N GLU A 376 29.47 7.16 26.87
CA GLU A 376 29.55 7.81 28.18
C GLU A 376 28.18 8.33 28.65
N SER A 377 27.36 8.82 27.71
CA SER A 377 26.02 9.35 27.97
C SER A 377 25.10 9.20 26.76
N CYS A 378 23.79 9.14 27.00
CA CYS A 378 22.78 9.25 25.93
C CYS A 378 22.54 10.74 25.62
N ASP A 379 23.32 11.33 24.72
CA ASP A 379 23.13 12.73 24.35
C ASP A 379 21.83 12.92 23.55
N LEU A 380 20.83 13.57 24.17
CA LEU A 380 19.53 13.87 23.55
C LEU A 380 19.66 14.69 22.26
N ASN A 381 20.72 15.51 22.14
CA ASN A 381 20.95 16.32 20.95
C ASN A 381 21.48 15.51 19.77
N SER A 382 21.99 14.30 20.04
CA SER A 382 22.47 13.36 19.01
C SER A 382 21.35 12.49 18.41
N GLY A 383 20.08 12.72 18.79
CA GLY A 383 18.93 11.95 18.30
C GLY A 383 18.79 10.60 19.00
N VAL A 384 19.21 10.51 20.26
CA VAL A 384 19.23 9.29 21.07
C VAL A 384 18.58 9.59 22.41
N TYR A 385 17.80 8.66 22.96
CA TYR A 385 17.19 8.78 24.28
C TYR A 385 17.62 7.63 25.19
N GLU A 386 17.58 7.87 26.50
CA GLU A 386 17.83 6.84 27.50
C GLU A 386 16.58 5.96 27.68
N LEU A 387 16.73 4.68 27.41
CA LEU A 387 15.83 3.61 27.82
C LEU A 387 16.31 3.05 29.17
N SER A 388 15.40 2.50 29.97
CA SER A 388 15.72 1.91 31.28
C SER A 388 16.92 0.96 31.25
N HIS A 389 17.60 0.83 32.40
CA HIS A 389 18.79 -0.02 32.58
C HIS A 389 20.04 0.38 31.76
N LYS A 390 20.35 1.68 31.66
CA LYS A 390 21.57 2.19 31.02
C LYS A 390 21.66 1.85 29.51
N VAL A 391 20.53 1.77 28.82
CA VAL A 391 20.49 1.48 27.38
C VAL A 391 20.07 2.74 26.65
N CYS A 392 20.88 3.19 25.69
CA CYS A 392 20.49 4.26 24.78
C CYS A 392 19.80 3.67 23.54
N ARG A 393 18.80 4.37 23.00
CA ARG A 393 18.13 4.01 21.74
C ARG A 393 17.98 5.22 20.84
N HIS A 394 18.06 5.00 19.54
CA HIS A 394 17.80 6.04 18.54
C HIS A 394 16.35 6.49 18.58
N CYS A 395 16.14 7.79 18.37
CA CYS A 395 14.82 8.35 18.17
C CYS A 395 14.16 7.80 16.89
N HIS A 396 12.84 7.94 16.81
CA HIS A 396 12.12 7.64 15.58
C HIS A 396 12.62 8.53 14.43
N GLN A 397 12.62 8.02 13.20
CA GLN A 397 13.16 8.70 12.02
C GLN A 397 12.51 10.07 11.71
N GLU A 398 11.28 10.28 12.20
CA GLU A 398 10.50 11.52 12.07
C GLU A 398 10.74 12.51 13.23
N CYS A 399 11.56 12.15 14.21
CA CYS A 399 11.95 13.02 15.31
C CYS A 399 13.27 13.73 15.00
N GLY A 400 13.37 15.03 15.32
CA GLY A 400 14.67 15.68 15.49
C GLY A 400 15.31 15.28 16.83
N THR A 401 14.55 15.42 17.90
CA THR A 401 14.88 14.95 19.25
C THR A 401 13.66 14.23 19.85
N CYS A 402 13.87 13.36 20.83
CA CYS A 402 12.79 12.56 21.43
C CYS A 402 13.04 12.28 22.92
N MET A 403 11.95 11.94 23.62
CA MET A 403 11.97 11.49 25.01
C MET A 403 11.65 10.00 25.17
N GLY A 404 11.40 9.31 24.06
CA GLY A 404 10.96 7.92 24.09
C GLY A 404 10.78 7.32 22.68
N PRO A 405 10.33 6.04 22.62
CA PRO A 405 10.18 5.33 21.36
C PRO A 405 9.02 5.85 20.52
N GLY A 406 9.16 5.77 19.19
CA GLY A 406 8.06 6.00 18.25
C GLY A 406 7.78 7.47 17.90
N PRO A 407 6.92 7.71 16.89
CA PRO A 407 6.70 9.03 16.31
C PRO A 407 5.92 10.00 17.23
N SER A 408 5.31 9.53 18.32
CA SER A 408 4.56 10.38 19.25
C SER A 408 5.40 10.97 20.38
N ASN A 409 6.60 10.42 20.61
CA ASN A 409 7.48 10.83 21.70
C ASN A 409 8.57 11.80 21.22
N CYS A 410 8.39 12.41 20.05
CA CYS A 410 9.29 13.44 19.56
C CYS A 410 9.03 14.76 20.31
N THR A 411 10.11 15.44 20.72
CA THR A 411 10.05 16.82 21.21
C THR A 411 9.93 17.81 20.07
N VAL A 412 10.56 17.51 18.92
CA VAL A 412 10.46 18.28 17.68
C VAL A 412 10.28 17.32 16.52
N CYS A 413 9.26 17.54 15.68
CA CYS A 413 9.07 16.79 14.45
C CYS A 413 10.07 17.27 13.39
N LYS A 414 10.66 16.32 12.65
CA LYS A 414 11.54 16.61 11.53
C LYS A 414 10.79 17.19 10.33
N HIS A 415 9.57 16.71 10.09
CA HIS A 415 8.70 17.16 9.01
C HIS A 415 7.43 17.81 9.55
N VAL A 416 6.31 17.07 9.65
CA VAL A 416 5.02 17.62 10.09
C VAL A 416 4.44 16.85 11.27
N LYS A 417 3.60 17.51 12.06
CA LYS A 417 2.91 16.95 13.22
C LYS A 417 1.43 16.74 12.92
N ASP A 418 0.96 15.50 12.99
CA ASP A 418 -0.46 15.18 12.97
C ASP A 418 -0.94 14.74 14.36
N GLY A 419 -1.71 15.60 15.04
CA GLY A 419 -2.12 15.37 16.42
C GLY A 419 -0.90 15.26 17.35
N SER A 420 -0.67 14.08 17.92
CA SER A 420 0.51 13.78 18.74
C SER A 420 1.67 13.14 17.98
N TYR A 421 1.51 12.78 16.71
CA TYR A 421 2.47 11.99 15.94
C TYR A 421 3.24 12.85 14.94
N CYS A 422 4.55 12.64 14.84
CA CYS A 422 5.36 13.18 13.75
C CYS A 422 5.30 12.25 12.54
N VAL A 423 4.95 12.80 11.38
CA VAL A 423 4.81 12.08 10.12
C VAL A 423 5.55 12.82 9.00
N SER A 424 5.91 12.12 7.94
CA SER A 424 6.66 12.68 6.81
C SER A 424 5.81 13.61 5.93
N LEU A 425 4.51 13.33 5.81
CA LEU A 425 3.53 14.14 5.08
C LEU A 425 2.18 14.08 5.80
N CYS A 426 1.38 15.14 5.68
CA CYS A 426 0.02 15.12 6.20
C CYS A 426 -0.82 14.04 5.48
N PRO A 427 -1.64 13.29 6.22
CA PRO A 427 -2.48 12.24 5.64
C PRO A 427 -3.57 12.83 4.73
N MET A 428 -4.15 11.98 3.89
CA MET A 428 -5.26 12.37 3.01
C MET A 428 -6.40 13.01 3.82
N GLY A 429 -6.91 14.15 3.33
CA GLY A 429 -7.91 14.94 4.04
C GLY A 429 -7.34 15.91 5.07
N LYS A 430 -6.02 16.10 5.13
CA LYS A 430 -5.37 17.18 5.88
C LYS A 430 -4.37 17.94 5.00
N PHE A 431 -4.12 19.20 5.35
CA PHE A 431 -3.08 20.02 4.73
C PHE A 431 -2.04 20.44 5.76
N ASN A 432 -0.83 20.72 5.28
CA ASN A 432 0.25 21.22 6.12
C ASN A 432 0.10 22.72 6.35
N ASN A 433 -0.08 23.12 7.59
CA ASN A 433 -0.05 24.50 8.03
C ASN A 433 1.13 24.71 8.99
N SER A 434 2.23 25.28 8.49
CA SER A 434 3.42 25.60 9.29
C SER A 434 3.98 24.42 10.09
N GLY A 435 3.95 23.21 9.52
CA GLY A 435 4.45 21.99 10.17
C GLY A 435 3.40 21.23 10.97
N ILE A 436 2.13 21.65 10.97
CA ILE A 436 1.02 20.97 11.66
C ILE A 436 -0.04 20.57 10.63
N CYS A 437 -0.52 19.34 10.72
CA CYS A 437 -1.57 18.83 9.85
C CYS A 437 -2.96 19.25 10.37
N LEU A 438 -3.67 20.03 9.56
CA LEU A 438 -5.03 20.48 9.84
C LEU A 438 -6.00 19.86 8.85
N SER A 439 -7.24 19.60 9.29
CA SER A 439 -8.27 19.00 8.45
C SER A 439 -8.66 19.88 7.27
N CYS A 440 -8.83 19.25 6.11
CA CYS A 440 -9.48 19.86 4.95
C CYS A 440 -10.95 20.14 5.25
N HIS A 441 -11.57 20.96 4.39
CA HIS A 441 -13.02 21.07 4.36
C HIS A 441 -13.67 19.71 4.04
N GLU A 442 -14.82 19.41 4.64
CA GLU A 442 -15.50 18.11 4.51
C GLU A 442 -15.95 17.75 3.08
N ASN A 443 -16.00 18.74 2.19
CA ASN A 443 -16.38 18.55 0.78
C ASN A 443 -15.17 18.39 -0.15
N CYS A 444 -13.94 18.46 0.36
CA CYS A 444 -12.75 18.23 -0.43
C CYS A 444 -12.53 16.74 -0.67
N VAL A 445 -12.25 16.39 -1.92
CA VAL A 445 -11.88 15.04 -2.36
C VAL A 445 -10.43 15.07 -2.84
N ASP A 446 -9.73 13.94 -2.71
CA ASP A 446 -8.32 13.78 -3.08
C ASP A 446 -7.33 14.78 -2.44
N GLY A 447 -7.70 15.33 -1.28
CA GLY A 447 -6.86 16.21 -0.48
C GLY A 447 -7.15 17.70 -0.68
N CYS A 448 -6.36 18.52 0.02
CA CYS A 448 -6.46 19.97 -0.03
C CYS A 448 -5.10 20.60 0.24
N THR A 449 -4.97 21.88 -0.12
CA THR A 449 -3.82 22.73 0.19
C THR A 449 -4.13 23.76 1.29
N GLY A 450 -5.39 23.84 1.71
CA GLY A 450 -5.85 24.73 2.77
C GLY A 450 -7.29 24.42 3.21
N PRO A 451 -7.89 25.27 4.05
CA PRO A 451 -9.18 25.02 4.67
C PRO A 451 -10.37 25.43 3.79
N GLU A 452 -10.15 26.05 2.62
CA GLU A 452 -11.25 26.59 1.80
C GLU A 452 -12.06 25.50 1.10
N ASN A 453 -13.36 25.76 0.92
CA ASN A 453 -14.31 24.86 0.26
C ASN A 453 -14.42 25.12 -1.26
N ASN A 454 -13.32 25.49 -1.91
CA ASN A 454 -13.26 25.77 -3.35
C ASN A 454 -12.10 24.96 -3.97
N ILE A 455 -12.06 24.83 -5.30
CA ILE A 455 -10.92 24.18 -5.97
C ILE A 455 -9.90 25.26 -6.31
N GLY A 456 -8.69 25.12 -5.78
CA GLY A 456 -7.63 26.09 -6.01
C GLY A 456 -6.55 26.12 -4.91
N PRO A 457 -5.63 27.09 -4.99
CA PRO A 457 -4.65 27.31 -3.93
C PRO A 457 -5.36 27.65 -2.61
N ASN A 458 -4.92 27.06 -1.50
CA ASN A 458 -5.54 27.17 -0.18
C ASN A 458 -6.93 26.49 -0.04
N GLY A 459 -7.34 25.70 -1.05
CA GLY A 459 -8.61 24.96 -1.06
C GLY A 459 -8.43 23.48 -1.40
N CYS A 460 -9.50 22.86 -1.88
CA CYS A 460 -9.57 21.45 -2.29
C CYS A 460 -8.77 21.17 -3.57
N SER A 461 -8.22 19.95 -3.66
CA SER A 461 -7.59 19.44 -4.88
C SER A 461 -8.64 19.03 -5.93
N SER A 462 -9.70 18.33 -5.48
CA SER A 462 -10.87 17.93 -6.28
C SER A 462 -12.11 17.90 -5.39
N CYS A 463 -13.29 17.71 -6.01
CA CYS A 463 -14.57 17.61 -5.31
C CYS A 463 -15.51 16.65 -6.05
N ASP A 464 -16.42 15.99 -5.32
CA ASP A 464 -17.44 15.12 -5.92
C ASP A 464 -18.43 15.92 -6.79
N LYS A 465 -18.82 17.09 -6.29
CA LYS A 465 -19.72 18.02 -6.96
C LYS A 465 -19.32 19.47 -6.69
N ALA A 466 -19.47 20.33 -7.69
CA ALA A 466 -19.04 21.73 -7.60
C ALA A 466 -20.03 22.72 -8.22
N VAL A 467 -20.18 23.89 -7.61
CA VAL A 467 -20.91 25.03 -8.19
C VAL A 467 -19.96 25.88 -9.02
N ILE A 468 -20.33 26.18 -10.27
CA ILE A 468 -19.48 26.90 -11.21
C ILE A 468 -19.99 28.34 -11.39
N LYS A 469 -19.10 29.33 -11.24
CA LYS A 469 -19.39 30.74 -11.57
C LYS A 469 -19.44 30.97 -13.08
N GLU A 470 -19.99 32.11 -13.49
CA GLU A 470 -19.99 32.56 -14.90
C GLU A 470 -18.59 32.59 -15.54
N THR A 471 -17.54 32.75 -14.73
CA THR A 471 -16.13 32.76 -15.15
C THR A 471 -15.49 31.37 -15.23
N VAL A 472 -16.26 30.29 -15.17
CA VAL A 472 -15.77 28.89 -15.23
C VAL A 472 -14.89 28.49 -14.03
N GLN A 473 -14.85 29.33 -12.99
CA GLN A 473 -14.21 29.03 -11.72
C GLN A 473 -15.17 28.30 -10.77
N VAL A 474 -14.62 27.36 -10.01
CA VAL A 474 -15.37 26.65 -8.97
C VAL A 474 -15.64 27.62 -7.82
N GLU A 475 -16.91 27.93 -7.57
CA GLU A 475 -17.35 28.78 -6.47
C GLU A 475 -17.19 28.07 -5.14
N ARG A 476 -17.75 26.85 -5.05
CA ARG A 476 -17.71 26.02 -3.85
C ARG A 476 -18.00 24.56 -4.17
N CYS A 477 -17.54 23.67 -3.31
CA CYS A 477 -17.81 22.25 -3.40
C CYS A 477 -19.05 21.83 -2.59
N LEU A 478 -19.69 20.77 -3.08
CA LEU A 478 -20.89 20.15 -2.55
C LEU A 478 -20.65 18.67 -2.34
N LYS A 479 -21.37 18.07 -1.39
CA LYS A 479 -21.39 16.61 -1.24
C LYS A 479 -22.14 15.98 -2.40
N MET A 480 -21.81 14.73 -2.75
CA MET A 480 -22.49 13.99 -3.83
C MET A 480 -24.02 13.95 -3.64
N SER A 481 -24.49 13.83 -2.40
CA SER A 481 -25.92 13.77 -2.03
C SER A 481 -26.66 15.12 -2.10
N GLU A 482 -25.95 16.24 -2.13
CA GLU A 482 -26.58 17.57 -2.13
C GLU A 482 -27.12 17.93 -3.53
N THR A 483 -28.29 18.56 -3.60
CA THR A 483 -28.85 19.07 -4.86
C THR A 483 -28.19 20.40 -5.25
N CYS A 484 -28.16 20.71 -6.55
CA CYS A 484 -27.73 22.03 -6.99
C CYS A 484 -28.64 23.12 -6.38
N PRO A 485 -28.09 24.29 -6.00
CA PRO A 485 -28.87 25.42 -5.51
C PRO A 485 -29.92 25.88 -6.53
N ASP A 486 -30.98 26.54 -6.06
CA ASP A 486 -31.96 27.16 -6.95
C ASP A 486 -31.29 28.11 -7.95
N GLY A 487 -31.73 28.07 -9.20
CA GLY A 487 -31.09 28.79 -10.30
C GLY A 487 -29.88 28.09 -10.91
N TYR A 488 -29.58 26.83 -10.53
CA TYR A 488 -28.55 25.99 -11.14
C TYR A 488 -29.10 24.60 -11.54
N TYR A 489 -28.50 23.98 -12.56
CA TYR A 489 -28.82 22.62 -13.01
C TYR A 489 -27.58 21.72 -13.00
N ASN A 490 -27.80 20.39 -12.91
CA ASN A 490 -26.73 19.39 -12.96
C ASN A 490 -26.21 19.23 -14.40
N ASP A 491 -24.90 19.29 -14.57
CA ASP A 491 -24.18 18.98 -15.80
C ASP A 491 -22.93 18.13 -15.48
N TRP A 492 -22.22 17.65 -16.50
CA TRP A 492 -21.04 16.78 -16.36
C TRP A 492 -19.82 17.37 -17.07
N VAL A 493 -18.67 17.31 -16.40
CA VAL A 493 -17.38 17.74 -16.99
C VAL A 493 -16.92 16.72 -18.02
N ARG A 494 -16.68 17.19 -19.26
CA ARG A 494 -16.29 16.36 -20.40
C ARG A 494 -14.78 16.38 -20.63
N LEU A 495 -14.27 15.34 -21.29
CA LEU A 495 -12.87 15.28 -21.73
C LEU A 495 -12.58 16.43 -22.72
N GLY A 496 -11.71 17.37 -22.33
CA GLY A 496 -11.31 18.53 -23.15
C GLY A 496 -11.48 19.89 -22.48
N GLU A 497 -12.07 19.99 -21.28
CA GLU A 497 -12.13 21.25 -20.52
C GLU A 497 -10.79 21.58 -19.83
N GLU A 498 -10.34 22.83 -19.96
CA GLU A 498 -9.08 23.35 -19.41
C GLU A 498 -9.31 24.15 -18.11
N GLY A 499 -8.23 24.43 -17.37
CA GLY A 499 -8.29 25.20 -16.11
C GLY A 499 -8.77 24.39 -14.89
N SER A 500 -9.54 25.01 -13.99
CA SER A 500 -10.00 24.41 -12.72
C SER A 500 -10.93 23.20 -12.90
N LEU A 501 -11.52 23.02 -14.08
CA LEU A 501 -12.41 21.89 -14.39
C LEU A 501 -11.65 20.59 -14.71
N LYS A 502 -10.35 20.64 -15.00
CA LYS A 502 -9.56 19.45 -15.33
C LYS A 502 -9.53 18.42 -14.19
N SER A 503 -9.52 18.89 -12.94
CA SER A 503 -9.56 18.03 -11.75
C SER A 503 -10.94 17.44 -11.45
N LEU A 504 -11.97 17.82 -12.22
CA LEU A 504 -13.37 17.41 -12.05
C LEU A 504 -13.88 16.53 -13.19
N ILE A 505 -13.01 15.99 -14.05
CA ILE A 505 -13.43 15.17 -15.20
C ILE A 505 -14.26 13.97 -14.71
N GLY A 506 -15.50 13.85 -15.21
CA GLY A 506 -16.44 12.83 -14.79
C GLY A 506 -17.25 13.15 -13.53
N SER A 507 -16.96 14.26 -12.85
CA SER A 507 -17.73 14.77 -11.70
C SER A 507 -18.95 15.58 -12.15
N VAL A 508 -19.97 15.66 -11.27
CA VAL A 508 -21.18 16.48 -11.49
C VAL A 508 -20.87 17.94 -11.16
N ILE A 509 -21.32 18.87 -12.00
CA ILE A 509 -21.21 20.31 -11.74
C ILE A 509 -22.57 20.99 -11.79
N CYS A 510 -22.73 22.06 -11.03
CA CYS A 510 -23.91 22.91 -11.04
C CYS A 510 -23.60 24.13 -11.91
N ARG A 511 -24.25 24.22 -13.08
CA ARG A 511 -24.18 25.40 -13.97
C ARG A 511 -25.40 26.26 -13.77
N LYS A 512 -25.21 27.59 -13.86
CA LYS A 512 -26.28 28.57 -13.70
C LYS A 512 -27.30 28.43 -14.83
N CYS A 513 -28.58 28.54 -14.48
CA CYS A 513 -29.67 28.64 -15.45
C CYS A 513 -29.50 29.90 -16.31
N HIS A 514 -30.17 29.93 -17.46
CA HIS A 514 -30.27 31.16 -18.24
C HIS A 514 -30.91 32.27 -17.39
N SER A 515 -30.51 33.54 -17.57
CA SER A 515 -30.96 34.68 -16.73
C SER A 515 -32.48 34.87 -16.66
N GLN A 516 -33.20 34.46 -17.71
CA GLN A 516 -34.67 34.51 -17.80
C GLN A 516 -35.36 33.22 -17.30
N CYS A 517 -34.60 32.26 -16.77
CA CYS A 517 -35.09 30.99 -16.26
C CYS A 517 -34.74 30.81 -14.77
N LYS A 518 -35.76 30.56 -13.94
CA LYS A 518 -35.62 30.41 -12.49
C LYS A 518 -35.29 28.98 -12.07
N LYS A 519 -35.92 27.98 -12.70
CA LYS A 519 -35.62 26.55 -12.51
C LYS A 519 -35.39 25.88 -13.86
N CYS A 520 -34.27 25.20 -14.00
CA CYS A 520 -33.85 24.60 -15.26
C CYS A 520 -33.28 23.19 -15.04
N ASN A 521 -33.34 22.38 -16.08
CA ASN A 521 -32.69 21.08 -16.21
C ASN A 521 -31.57 21.11 -17.28
N GLY A 522 -31.41 22.24 -17.97
CA GLY A 522 -30.35 22.50 -18.94
C GLY A 522 -30.21 23.99 -19.23
N TYR A 523 -29.18 24.38 -19.99
CA TYR A 523 -29.07 25.76 -20.46
C TYR A 523 -29.98 26.00 -21.66
N GLY A 524 -30.99 26.85 -21.50
CA GLY A 524 -31.92 27.21 -22.55
C GLY A 524 -33.17 27.90 -22.02
N LEU A 525 -33.99 28.41 -22.94
CA LEU A 525 -35.23 29.12 -22.65
C LEU A 525 -36.48 28.32 -22.99
N ASN A 526 -36.34 27.19 -23.67
CA ASN A 526 -37.46 26.34 -24.06
C ASN A 526 -37.98 25.54 -22.87
N GLU A 527 -39.20 25.02 -22.99
CA GLU A 527 -39.88 24.24 -21.97
C GLU A 527 -39.17 22.93 -21.60
N MET A 528 -38.32 22.41 -22.48
CA MET A 528 -37.50 21.23 -22.21
C MET A 528 -36.27 21.53 -21.34
N MET A 529 -35.74 22.76 -21.34
CA MET A 529 -34.56 23.17 -20.58
C MET A 529 -34.90 24.08 -19.39
N CYS A 530 -36.01 24.80 -19.46
CA CYS A 530 -36.50 25.73 -18.45
C CYS A 530 -37.90 25.32 -17.96
N GLN A 531 -37.99 24.98 -16.67
CA GLN A 531 -39.22 24.55 -16.02
C GLN A 531 -40.04 25.73 -15.49
N GLU A 532 -39.39 26.79 -15.00
CA GLU A 532 -40.03 27.98 -14.42
C GLU A 532 -39.36 29.24 -14.99
N CYS A 533 -40.11 30.05 -15.73
CA CYS A 533 -39.62 31.33 -16.27
C CYS A 533 -39.49 32.37 -15.16
N VAL A 534 -38.54 33.30 -15.30
CA VAL A 534 -38.42 34.44 -14.37
C VAL A 534 -39.57 35.43 -14.56
N LYS A 535 -40.00 35.65 -15.81
CA LYS A 535 -41.13 36.52 -16.17
C LYS A 535 -42.25 35.74 -16.86
N TYR A 536 -42.30 35.73 -18.20
CA TYR A 536 -43.45 35.19 -18.94
C TYR A 536 -43.07 34.06 -19.89
N LYS A 537 -43.98 33.11 -20.10
CA LYS A 537 -43.85 32.01 -21.07
C LYS A 537 -44.69 32.27 -22.31
N HIS A 538 -44.10 32.17 -23.49
CA HIS A 538 -44.81 32.28 -24.77
C HIS A 538 -44.37 31.18 -25.74
N GLY A 539 -45.33 30.41 -26.27
CA GLY A 539 -45.04 29.37 -27.26
C GLY A 539 -44.03 28.32 -26.78
N GLY A 540 -44.02 28.02 -25.49
CA GLY A 540 -43.06 27.09 -24.88
C GLY A 540 -41.66 27.67 -24.64
N VAL A 541 -41.47 29.00 -24.73
CA VAL A 541 -40.18 29.68 -24.49
C VAL A 541 -40.35 30.82 -23.47
N CYS A 542 -39.41 30.96 -22.54
CA CYS A 542 -39.38 32.08 -21.59
C CYS A 542 -38.92 33.37 -22.27
N LYS A 543 -39.61 34.47 -21.98
CA LYS A 543 -39.33 35.82 -22.48
C LYS A 543 -39.54 36.86 -21.39
N ASP A 544 -38.81 37.97 -21.50
CA ASP A 544 -38.98 39.08 -20.56
C ASP A 544 -40.26 39.90 -20.84
N GLU A 545 -40.72 39.91 -22.10
CA GLU A 545 -41.88 40.67 -22.57
C GLU A 545 -42.71 39.83 -23.55
N CYS A 546 -44.04 40.03 -23.52
CA CYS A 546 -44.95 39.32 -24.41
C CYS A 546 -44.94 39.90 -25.83
N PRO A 547 -44.98 39.05 -26.88
CA PRO A 547 -45.03 39.51 -28.26
C PRO A 547 -46.29 40.32 -28.56
N GLN A 548 -46.25 41.09 -29.66
CA GLN A 548 -47.42 41.81 -30.16
C GLN A 548 -48.62 40.86 -30.34
N ASP A 549 -49.80 41.33 -29.94
CA ASP A 549 -51.07 40.56 -29.88
C ASP A 549 -51.18 39.52 -28.76
N TYR A 550 -50.29 39.59 -27.76
CA TYR A 550 -50.37 38.83 -26.51
C TYR A 550 -50.17 39.78 -25.33
N TYR A 551 -50.93 39.59 -24.25
CA TYR A 551 -50.76 40.31 -22.99
C TYR A 551 -50.11 39.42 -21.92
N ALA A 552 -49.43 40.06 -20.97
CA ALA A 552 -48.87 39.41 -19.81
C ALA A 552 -49.97 39.06 -18.81
N ASP A 553 -50.23 37.77 -18.59
CA ASP A 553 -51.10 37.32 -17.51
C ASP A 553 -50.27 37.14 -16.23
N GLU A 554 -50.42 38.07 -15.29
CA GLU A 554 -49.69 38.10 -14.01
C GLU A 554 -50.04 36.93 -13.08
N LEU A 555 -51.19 36.27 -13.27
CA LEU A 555 -51.58 35.11 -12.44
C LEU A 555 -50.93 33.82 -12.93
N SER A 556 -50.86 33.63 -14.25
CA SER A 556 -50.33 32.41 -14.85
C SER A 556 -48.87 32.53 -15.31
N HIS A 557 -48.31 33.75 -15.34
CA HIS A 557 -47.00 34.05 -15.93
C HIS A 557 -46.88 33.54 -17.38
N VAL A 558 -47.98 33.55 -18.14
CA VAL A 558 -48.05 33.13 -19.55
C VAL A 558 -48.50 34.31 -20.41
N CYS A 559 -47.93 34.41 -21.61
CA CYS A 559 -48.41 35.35 -22.62
C CYS A 559 -49.70 34.81 -23.25
N SER A 560 -50.82 35.39 -22.86
CA SER A 560 -52.15 35.02 -23.33
C SER A 560 -52.54 35.87 -24.53
N ARG A 561 -53.23 35.26 -25.50
CA ARG A 561 -53.58 35.95 -26.75
C ARG A 561 -54.59 37.05 -26.47
N CYS A 562 -54.41 38.20 -27.11
CA CYS A 562 -55.41 39.25 -27.14
C CYS A 562 -56.71 38.78 -27.82
N ALA A 563 -57.82 39.45 -27.50
CA ALA A 563 -59.07 39.27 -28.21
C ALA A 563 -58.88 39.45 -29.73
N SER A 564 -59.63 38.68 -30.53
CA SER A 564 -59.42 38.56 -31.98
C SER A 564 -59.54 39.89 -32.75
N GLU A 565 -60.25 40.85 -32.16
CA GLU A 565 -60.51 42.18 -32.70
C GLU A 565 -59.33 43.16 -32.48
N CYS A 566 -58.33 42.76 -31.70
CA CYS A 566 -57.31 43.66 -31.16
C CYS A 566 -55.93 43.44 -31.78
N GLN A 567 -55.25 44.56 -32.02
CA GLN A 567 -53.84 44.65 -32.38
C GLN A 567 -53.09 45.19 -31.15
N GLY A 568 -52.54 44.27 -30.35
CA GLY A 568 -52.03 44.53 -29.00
C GLY A 568 -53.11 44.77 -27.94
N CYS A 569 -52.86 44.38 -26.69
CA CYS A 569 -53.77 44.53 -25.56
C CYS A 569 -53.01 44.50 -24.22
N THR A 570 -53.66 44.96 -23.16
CA THR A 570 -53.17 44.90 -21.77
C THR A 570 -53.90 43.85 -20.92
N GLY A 571 -54.90 43.16 -21.48
CA GLY A 571 -55.70 42.15 -20.79
C GLY A 571 -56.60 41.35 -21.72
N PRO A 572 -57.37 40.37 -21.20
CA PRO A 572 -58.16 39.43 -22.00
C PRO A 572 -59.37 40.04 -22.70
N SER A 573 -59.88 41.18 -22.23
CA SER A 573 -61.17 41.72 -22.66
C SER A 573 -61.04 42.69 -23.83
N ASN A 574 -62.08 42.78 -24.67
CA ASN A 574 -62.12 43.64 -25.86
C ASN A 574 -62.02 45.14 -25.55
N ASN A 575 -62.22 45.54 -24.28
CA ASN A 575 -62.03 46.91 -23.81
C ASN A 575 -60.60 47.20 -23.31
N GLN A 576 -59.69 46.22 -23.33
CA GLN A 576 -58.29 46.35 -22.90
C GLN A 576 -57.33 46.35 -24.09
N CYS A 577 -57.79 46.80 -25.25
CA CYS A 577 -57.04 46.74 -26.50
C CYS A 577 -56.24 48.01 -26.75
N LEU A 578 -55.00 47.86 -27.20
CA LEU A 578 -54.09 48.96 -27.51
C LEU A 578 -54.43 49.59 -28.87
N SER A 579 -54.84 48.77 -29.86
CA SER A 579 -55.38 49.20 -31.15
C SER A 579 -56.31 48.12 -31.73
N CYS A 580 -57.14 48.44 -32.74
CA CYS A 580 -58.13 47.50 -33.30
C CYS A 580 -57.78 47.14 -34.75
N ARG A 581 -58.00 45.87 -35.14
CA ARG A 581 -57.41 45.28 -36.36
C ARG A 581 -58.13 45.58 -37.68
N ASN A 582 -59.36 46.10 -37.63
CA ASN A 582 -60.18 46.42 -38.81
C ASN A 582 -60.78 47.82 -38.71
N GLU A 583 -60.47 48.69 -39.68
CA GLU A 583 -61.13 49.99 -39.88
C GLU A 583 -62.33 49.93 -40.86
N THR A 584 -63.02 48.80 -40.99
CA THR A 584 -64.20 48.72 -41.87
C THR A 584 -65.47 48.45 -41.08
N ALA A 585 -66.28 49.50 -40.98
CA ALA A 585 -67.56 49.59 -40.32
C ALA A 585 -68.59 48.54 -40.79
N THR A 586 -69.28 47.87 -39.85
CA THR A 586 -70.71 48.10 -39.54
C THR A 586 -71.22 47.15 -38.44
N LEU A 587 -71.82 47.77 -37.41
CA LEU A 587 -72.72 47.25 -36.37
C LEU A 587 -72.24 46.12 -35.43
N LYS A 588 -72.03 46.54 -34.16
CA LYS A 588 -71.63 45.81 -32.94
C LYS A 588 -70.14 45.42 -32.84
N PHE A 589 -69.26 46.43 -32.82
CA PHE A 589 -67.88 46.30 -32.36
C PHE A 589 -67.65 47.20 -31.14
N ASN A 590 -67.36 46.59 -29.99
CA ASN A 590 -67.02 47.29 -28.76
C ASN A 590 -65.51 47.15 -28.54
N CYS A 591 -64.75 48.00 -29.22
CA CYS A 591 -63.31 48.17 -29.06
C CYS A 591 -63.15 49.58 -28.48
N THR A 592 -63.59 49.77 -27.23
CA THR A 592 -63.49 51.07 -26.55
C THR A 592 -62.06 51.28 -26.11
N ALA A 593 -61.26 51.93 -26.94
CA ALA A 593 -60.07 52.63 -26.49
C ALA A 593 -60.51 53.76 -25.56
N SER A 594 -60.59 53.48 -24.25
CA SER A 594 -60.57 54.54 -23.25
C SER A 594 -59.13 54.94 -23.03
N ASP A 595 -58.67 55.96 -23.76
CA ASP A 595 -58.03 57.15 -23.15
C ASP A 595 -57.52 58.10 -24.23
N SER A 596 -58.47 58.81 -24.82
CA SER A 596 -58.24 60.18 -25.28
C SER A 596 -57.96 61.06 -24.06
N ASN A 597 -56.79 60.96 -23.41
CA ASN A 597 -56.25 61.99 -22.49
C ASN A 597 -54.82 61.75 -21.95
N ARG A 598 -53.86 61.35 -22.79
CA ARG A 598 -52.43 61.42 -22.41
C ARG A 598 -51.45 61.92 -23.47
N LEU A 599 -51.95 62.62 -24.50
CA LEU A 599 -51.12 63.29 -25.51
C LEU A 599 -51.20 64.83 -25.49
N TYR A 600 -51.98 65.42 -24.58
CA TYR A 600 -52.04 66.88 -24.41
C TYR A 600 -50.96 67.47 -23.47
N PHE A 601 -50.25 66.65 -22.69
CA PHE A 601 -49.24 67.15 -21.73
C PHE A 601 -47.78 66.94 -22.14
N GLN A 602 -47.50 66.10 -23.14
CA GLN A 602 -46.13 65.92 -23.67
C GLN A 602 -45.86 66.75 -24.93
N HIS A 603 -46.90 67.14 -25.68
CA HIS A 603 -46.74 68.03 -26.84
C HIS A 603 -46.54 69.50 -26.47
N LEU A 604 -47.04 69.95 -25.29
CA LEU A 604 -46.76 71.31 -24.79
C LEU A 604 -45.33 71.47 -24.25
N ILE A 605 -44.73 70.44 -23.65
CA ILE A 605 -43.35 70.52 -23.15
C ILE A 605 -42.33 70.49 -24.30
N LEU A 606 -42.61 69.74 -25.37
CA LEU A 606 -41.78 69.72 -26.58
C LEU A 606 -41.92 70.99 -27.45
N GLN A 607 -43.08 71.66 -27.45
CA GLN A 607 -43.21 72.98 -28.11
C GLN A 607 -42.54 74.12 -27.33
N PHE A 608 -42.53 74.08 -25.99
CA PHE A 608 -41.76 75.06 -25.20
C PHE A 608 -40.24 74.88 -25.36
N PHE A 609 -39.74 73.65 -25.45
CA PHE A 609 -38.32 73.39 -25.70
C PHE A 609 -37.88 73.79 -27.12
N LEU A 610 -38.71 73.58 -28.15
CA LEU A 610 -38.39 74.03 -29.51
C LEU A 610 -38.43 75.56 -29.67
N ILE A 611 -39.34 76.26 -28.99
CA ILE A 611 -39.39 77.73 -29.03
C ILE A 611 -38.18 78.34 -28.30
N PHE A 612 -37.70 77.74 -27.21
CA PHE A 612 -36.49 78.19 -26.51
C PHE A 612 -35.20 77.94 -27.33
N LEU A 613 -35.15 76.87 -28.13
CA LEU A 613 -34.02 76.56 -29.02
C LEU A 613 -34.01 77.37 -30.33
N ILE A 614 -35.17 77.80 -30.83
CA ILE A 614 -35.27 78.65 -32.04
C ILE A 614 -34.97 80.13 -31.72
N LEU A 615 -35.24 80.62 -30.51
CA LEU A 615 -34.88 81.99 -30.09
C LEU A 615 -33.40 82.17 -29.73
N LEU A 616 -32.64 81.09 -29.52
CA LEU A 616 -31.18 81.14 -29.29
C LEU A 616 -30.34 80.99 -30.58
N THR A 617 -30.98 80.80 -31.74
CA THR A 617 -30.29 80.73 -33.05
C THR A 617 -30.62 81.91 -33.97
N HIS A 618 -31.44 82.86 -33.50
CA HIS A 618 -31.59 84.19 -34.10
C HIS A 618 -31.76 85.27 -33.00
N LEU A 619 -30.73 85.44 -32.16
CA LEU A 619 -30.30 86.70 -31.52
C LEU A 619 -28.96 86.51 -30.80
#